data_AF-A0A7L5ST38-F1
#
_entry.id   AF-A0A7L5ST38-F1
#
_cell.length_a   1.000
_cell.length_b   1.000
_cell.length_c   1.000
_cell.angle_alpha   90.00
_cell.angle_beta   90.00
_cell.angle_gamma   90.00
#
_symmetry.space_group_name_H-M   'P 1'
#
loop_
_entity.id
_entity.type
_entity.pdbx_description
1 polymer ?
#
loop_
_entity_poly.entity_id
_entity_poly.type
_entity_poly.pdbx_seq_one_letter_code
_entity_poly.pdbx_strand_id
1 'polypeptide(L)' 'MACNCGGGTPQTVVIYQLTLPDGTVRQYITYQEAEAANQRAGGIGTISTVVQ' A
#
# COMPACT_ATOMS: atom_id res chain seq x y z
N MET A 1 -28.26 28.74 -2.40
CA MET A 1 -26.89 28.23 -2.17
C MET A 1 -26.97 26.75 -1.85
N ALA A 2 -26.49 25.91 -2.76
CA ALA A 2 -26.23 24.50 -2.51
C ALA A 2 -24.92 24.20 -3.23
N CYS A 3 -23.81 24.13 -2.50
CA CYS A 3 -22.57 23.64 -3.06
C CYS A 3 -22.77 22.14 -3.31
N ASN A 4 -23.07 21.82 -4.57
CA ASN A 4 -22.89 20.50 -5.15
C ASN A 4 -21.38 20.24 -5.21
N CYS A 5 -20.74 20.04 -4.05
CA CYS A 5 -19.40 19.46 -3.99
C CYS A 5 -19.60 17.98 -4.32
N GLY A 6 -19.59 17.72 -5.62
CA GLY A 6 -19.93 16.46 -6.25
C GLY A 6 -19.25 15.28 -5.56
N GLY A 7 -20.05 14.22 -5.42
CA GLY A 7 -19.61 12.95 -4.87
C GLY A 7 -18.42 12.41 -5.63
N GLY A 8 -17.23 12.61 -5.07
CA GLY A 8 -16.08 11.80 -5.40
C GLY A 8 -16.33 10.41 -4.82
N THR A 9 -16.60 9.44 -5.70
CA THR A 9 -16.55 8.01 -5.39
C THR A 9 -15.40 7.70 -4.42
N PRO A 10 -15.56 6.79 -3.44
CA PRO A 10 -14.43 6.35 -2.62
C PRO A 10 -13.36 5.85 -3.58
N GLN A 11 -12.31 6.64 -3.70
CA GLN A 11 -11.17 6.33 -4.55
C GLN A 11 -10.47 5.17 -3.87
N THR A 12 -10.69 3.96 -4.39
CA THR A 12 -10.09 2.74 -3.86
C THR A 12 -8.58 2.91 -3.92
N VAL A 13 -7.95 3.14 -2.76
CA VAL A 13 -6.51 3.34 -2.71
C VAL A 13 -5.88 1.96 -2.65
N VAL A 14 -5.19 1.58 -3.73
CA VAL A 14 -4.41 0.35 -3.76
C VAL A 14 -3.10 0.60 -3.03
N ILE A 15 -2.90 -0.09 -1.91
CA ILE A 15 -1.70 -0.04 -1.09
C ILE A 15 -1.03 -1.40 -1.12
N TYR A 16 0.29 -1.40 -1.26
CA TYR A 16 1.13 -2.60 -1.19
C TYR A 16 1.76 -2.68 0.18
N GLN A 17 1.33 -3.66 0.96
CA GLN A 17 1.83 -3.91 2.30
C GLN A 17 2.94 -4.96 2.25
N LEU A 18 4.14 -4.57 2.64
CA LEU A 18 5.27 -5.46 2.91
C LEU A 18 5.25 -5.88 4.38
N THR A 19 5.05 -7.17 4.64
CA THR A 19 5.19 -7.78 5.96
C THR A 19 6.52 -8.51 6.03
N LEU A 20 7.39 -8.05 6.91
CA LEU A 20 8.68 -8.66 7.18
C LEU A 20 8.53 -9.76 8.26
N PRO A 21 9.44 -10.75 8.29
CA PRO A 21 9.35 -11.88 9.23
C PRO A 21 9.63 -11.49 10.69
N ASP A 22 10.15 -10.30 10.93
CA ASP A 22 10.27 -9.68 12.26
C ASP A 22 8.92 -9.13 12.79
N GLY A 23 7.86 -9.20 11.98
CA GLY A 23 6.54 -8.62 12.28
C GLY A 23 6.42 -7.15 11.87
N THR A 24 7.45 -6.55 11.29
CA THR A 24 7.41 -5.18 10.79
C THR A 24 6.53 -5.11 9.55
N VAL A 25 5.54 -4.22 9.58
CA VAL A 25 4.63 -3.97 8.46
C VAL A 25 4.93 -2.60 7.87
N ARG A 26 5.11 -2.54 6.55
CA ARG A 26 5.37 -1.30 5.80
C ARG A 26 4.39 -1.19 4.64
N GLN A 27 3.81 -0.02 4.45
CA GLN A 27 2.83 0.24 3.41
C GLN A 27 3.43 1.14 2.33
N TYR A 28 3.16 0.81 1.08
CA TYR A 28 3.68 1.49 -0.10
C TYR A 28 2.55 1.78 -1.08
N ILE A 29 2.68 2.86 -1.82
CA ILE A 29 1.69 3.21 -2.85
C ILE A 29 1.91 2.36 -4.11
N THR A 30 3.15 1.92 -4.35
CA THR A 30 3.52 1.14 -5.54
C THR A 30 4.10 -0.23 -5.18
N TYR A 31 3.86 -1.21 -6.05
CA TYR A 31 4.47 -2.54 -5.92
C TYR A 31 6.00 -2.48 -5.98
N GLN A 32 6.55 -1.63 -6.86
CA GLN A 32 7.99 -1.48 -7.05
C GLN A 32 8.69 -0.97 -5.78
N GLU A 33 8.08 -0.04 -5.04
CA GLU A 33 8.61 0.40 -3.75
C GLU A 33 8.58 -0.71 -2.70
N ALA A 34 7.49 -1.48 -2.65
CA ALA A 34 7.37 -2.63 -1.75
C ALA A 34 8.41 -3.72 -2.08
N GLU A 35 8.64 -3.99 -3.36
CA GLU A 35 9.63 -4.95 -3.84
C GLU A 35 11.05 -4.48 -3.57
N ALA A 36 11.38 -3.23 -3.87
CA ALA A 36 12.69 -2.66 -3.56
C ALA A 36 12.96 -2.68 -2.05
N ALA A 37 11.96 -2.41 -1.23
CA ALA A 37 12.07 -2.52 0.22
C ALA A 37 12.23 -3.96 0.69
N ASN A 38 11.55 -4.92 0.05
CA ASN A 38 11.71 -6.34 0.34
C ASN A 38 13.14 -6.80 0.01
N GLN A 39 13.67 -6.43 -1.16
CA GLN A 39 15.03 -6.75 -1.56
C GLN A 39 16.07 -6.14 -0.61
N ARG A 40 15.88 -4.89 -0.16
CA ARG A 40 16.74 -4.26 0.88
C ARG A 40 16.69 -4.99 2.22
N ALA A 41 15.56 -5.62 2.53
CA ALA A 41 15.38 -6.44 3.72
C ALA A 41 15.83 -7.91 3.54
N GLY A 42 16.46 -8.26 2.40
CA GLY A 42 16.95 -9.60 2.12
C GLY A 42 15.96 -10.51 1.38
N GLY A 43 14.84 -9.98 0.89
CA GLY A 43 13.85 -10.72 0.09
C GLY A 43 13.00 -11.73 0.87
N ILE A 44 13.03 -11.65 2.20
CA ILE A 44 12.34 -12.56 3.12
C ILE A 44 10.94 -12.09 3.53
N GLY A 45 10.52 -10.91 3.08
CA GLY A 45 9.20 -10.35 3.35
C GLY A 45 8.15 -10.78 2.33
N THR A 46 6.89 -10.70 2.74
CA THR A 46 5.72 -10.97 1.90
C THR A 46 5.06 -9.67 1.51
N ILE A 47 4.80 -9.46 0.21
CA ILE A 47 4.08 -8.28 -0.29
C ILE A 47 2.62 -8.68 -0.53
N SER A 48 1.70 -7.96 0.09
CA SER A 48 0.25 -8.14 -0.06
C SER A 48 -0.38 -6.86 -0.59
N THR A 49 -1.34 -6.98 -1.50
CA THR A 49 -2.11 -5.82 -1.99
C THR A 49 -3.35 -5.64 -1.12
N VAL A 50 -3.52 -4.44 -0.58
CA VAL A 50 -4.63 -4.03 0.27
C VAL A 50 -5.36 -2.89 -0.42
N VAL A 51 -6.68 -3.02 -0.56
CA VAL A 51 -7.54 -1.94 -1.03
C VAL A 51 -8.17 -1.24 0.18
N GLN A 52 -8.05 0.08 0.26
CA GLN A 52 -8.72 0.92 1.26
C GLN A 52 -9.92 1.66 0.66
#